data_AF-A0A7S0L7K5-F1
#
_entry.id   AF-A0A7S0L7K5-F1
#
_cell.length_a   1.000
_cell.length_b   1.000
_cell.length_c   1.000
_cell.angle_alpha   90.00
_cell.angle_beta   90.00
_cell.angle_gamma   90.00
#
_symmetry.space_group_name_H-M   'P 1'
#
loop_
_entity.id
_entity.type
_entity.pdbx_description
1 polymer ?
#
loop_
_entity_poly.entity_id
_entity_poly.type
_entity_poly.pdbx_seq_one_letter_code
_entity_poly.pdbx_strand_id
1 'polypeptide(L)'
;ISETDIELNGVHCATALHRWAKAVPAVGASTDGRAARLCERAAHVLNGRGQINARTLTSIAWAVGKLQLDHPPLIEALCTRAASLIARDALDSQAIANVAWAIANVKGVHTTDGELLDEIGRKASARMAAFSTQEVTNLVWAFASLKR
;
A
#
# COMPACT_ATOMS: atom_id res chain seq x y z
N ILE A 1 -27.17 13.07 -10.24
CA ILE A 1 -25.92 12.75 -9.52
C ILE A 1 -24.82 12.75 -10.57
N SER A 2 -24.07 13.85 -10.68
CA SER A 2 -23.17 14.12 -11.81
C SER A 2 -21.82 13.42 -11.64
N GLU A 3 -21.27 12.93 -12.76
CA GLU A 3 -20.00 12.17 -12.88
C GLU A 3 -18.77 12.85 -12.26
N THR A 4 -18.84 14.15 -11.98
CA THR A 4 -17.77 14.96 -11.41
C THR A 4 -17.47 14.67 -9.93
N ASP A 5 -18.40 14.07 -9.18
CA ASP A 5 -18.20 13.74 -7.75
C ASP A 5 -17.38 12.44 -7.53
N ILE A 6 -17.19 11.64 -8.58
CA ILE A 6 -16.53 10.33 -8.48
C ILE A 6 -15.01 10.43 -8.63
N GLU A 7 -14.49 11.40 -9.40
CA GLU A 7 -13.05 11.67 -9.50
C GLU A 7 -12.46 12.33 -8.25
N LEU A 8 -13.29 13.05 -7.48
CA LEU A 8 -12.92 13.62 -6.18
C LEU A 8 -12.69 12.56 -5.08
N ASN A 9 -12.94 11.27 -5.32
CA ASN A 9 -13.07 10.30 -4.23
C ASN A 9 -11.79 9.47 -3.94
N GLY A 10 -10.98 9.14 -4.95
CA GLY A 10 -9.79 8.29 -4.78
C GLY A 10 -8.51 9.04 -4.45
N VAL A 11 -8.16 10.00 -5.30
CA VAL A 11 -6.91 10.76 -5.21
C VAL A 11 -6.88 11.65 -3.97
N HIS A 12 -8.02 12.23 -3.58
CA HIS A 12 -8.11 13.04 -2.36
C HIS A 12 -7.94 12.22 -1.09
N CYS A 13 -8.46 10.99 -1.04
CA CYS A 13 -8.23 10.10 0.10
C CYS A 13 -6.75 9.71 0.20
N ALA A 14 -6.12 9.29 -0.90
CA ALA A 14 -4.70 8.98 -0.93
C ALA A 14 -3.83 10.20 -0.55
N THR A 15 -4.19 11.39 -1.04
CA THR A 15 -3.49 12.63 -0.73
C THR A 15 -3.65 13.02 0.74
N ALA A 16 -4.86 12.92 1.29
CA ALA A 16 -5.13 13.21 2.70
C ALA A 16 -4.38 12.24 3.61
N LEU A 17 -4.40 10.93 3.29
CA LEU A 17 -3.69 9.90 4.03
C LEU A 17 -2.17 10.13 3.98
N HIS A 18 -1.64 10.44 2.79
CA HIS A 18 -0.24 10.79 2.62
C HIS A 18 0.17 12.04 3.41
N ARG A 19 -0.63 13.10 3.36
CA ARG A 19 -0.39 14.34 4.12
C ARG A 19 -0.43 14.09 5.62
N TRP A 20 -1.39 13.31 6.09
CA TRP A 20 -1.47 12.92 7.49
C TRP A 20 -0.23 12.14 7.93
N ALA A 21 0.17 11.12 7.15
CA ALA A 21 1.41 10.38 7.39
C ALA A 21 2.66 11.25 7.36
N LYS A 22 2.67 12.34 6.58
CA LYS A 22 3.77 13.31 6.58
C LYS A 22 3.78 14.20 7.83
N ALA A 23 2.61 14.57 8.35
CA ALA A 23 2.44 15.49 9.47
C ALA A 23 2.62 14.83 10.85
N VAL A 24 2.36 13.52 10.97
CA VAL A 24 2.44 12.81 12.25
C VAL A 24 3.80 12.09 12.39
N PRO A 25 4.48 12.18 13.55
CA PRO A 25 5.67 11.36 13.81
C PRO A 25 5.31 9.85 13.76
N ALA A 26 6.26 9.01 13.34
CA ALA A 26 6.04 7.58 13.04
C ALA A 26 5.54 6.71 14.22
N VAL A 27 5.35 7.31 15.41
CA VAL A 27 4.88 6.65 16.63
C VAL A 27 3.71 7.46 17.18
N GLY A 28 2.52 6.85 17.22
CA GLY A 28 1.31 7.45 17.81
C GLY A 28 0.23 7.84 16.80
N ALA A 29 -0.03 7.00 15.77
CA ALA A 29 -1.21 7.17 14.93
C ALA A 29 -2.47 7.23 15.84
N SER A 30 -3.10 8.39 15.85
CA SER A 30 -4.20 8.72 16.75
C SER A 30 -5.37 7.76 16.55
N THR A 31 -5.97 7.31 17.66
CA THR A 31 -7.23 6.54 17.70
C THR A 31 -8.47 7.37 17.38
N ASP A 32 -8.31 8.59 16.83
CA ASP A 32 -9.42 9.47 16.47
C ASP A 32 -10.28 8.84 15.36
N GLY A 33 -11.60 8.85 15.51
CA GLY A 33 -12.56 8.34 14.52
C GLY A 33 -12.45 8.99 13.14
N ARG A 34 -11.78 10.14 13.01
CA ARG A 34 -11.42 10.73 11.70
C ARG A 34 -10.41 9.87 10.93
N ALA A 35 -9.42 9.33 11.62
CA ALA A 35 -8.42 8.44 11.02
C ALA A 35 -9.06 7.15 10.53
N ALA A 36 -9.94 6.55 11.35
CA ALA A 36 -10.71 5.36 10.97
C ALA A 36 -11.54 5.58 9.69
N ARG A 37 -12.32 6.65 9.62
CA ARG A 37 -13.11 6.98 8.42
C ARG A 37 -12.26 7.21 7.17
N LEU A 38 -11.06 7.79 7.33
CA LEU A 38 -10.13 7.96 6.21
C LEU A 38 -9.59 6.61 5.73
N CYS A 39 -9.31 5.69 6.65
CA CYS A 39 -8.89 4.32 6.33
C CYS A 39 -10.00 3.54 5.62
N GLU A 40 -11.24 3.60 6.10
CA GLU A 40 -12.41 2.99 5.46
C GLU A 40 -12.60 3.49 4.03
N ARG A 41 -12.53 4.81 3.81
CA ARG A 41 -12.62 5.39 2.47
C ARG A 41 -11.47 4.96 1.57
N ALA A 42 -10.25 4.90 2.09
CA ALA A 42 -9.11 4.39 1.33
C ALA A 42 -9.30 2.92 0.94
N ALA A 43 -9.87 2.09 1.82
CA ALA A 43 -10.20 0.69 1.53
C ALA A 43 -11.27 0.60 0.41
N HIS A 44 -12.33 1.40 0.48
CA HIS A 44 -13.34 1.49 -0.58
C HIS A 44 -12.76 1.92 -1.93
N VAL A 45 -11.82 2.87 -1.92
CA VAL A 45 -11.12 3.35 -3.12
C VAL A 45 -10.32 2.22 -3.76
N LEU A 46 -9.58 1.44 -2.96
CA LEU A 46 -8.78 0.32 -3.45
C LEU A 46 -9.65 -0.83 -3.99
N ASN A 47 -10.76 -1.14 -3.31
CA ASN A 47 -11.74 -2.15 -3.71
C ASN A 47 -12.65 -1.73 -4.87
N GLY A 48 -12.72 -0.43 -5.17
CA GLY A 48 -13.55 0.10 -6.24
C GLY A 48 -13.13 -0.42 -7.61
N ARG A 49 -14.10 -0.55 -8.53
CA ARG A 49 -13.87 -0.96 -9.93
C ARG A 49 -13.18 0.10 -10.78
N GLY A 50 -13.01 1.33 -10.26
CA GLY A 50 -12.31 2.42 -10.93
C GLY A 50 -10.83 2.12 -11.18
N GLN A 51 -10.23 2.86 -12.11
CA GLN A 51 -8.78 2.80 -12.33
C GLN A 51 -8.03 3.43 -11.16
N ILE A 52 -7.42 2.60 -10.33
CA ILE A 52 -6.36 3.01 -9.40
C ILE A 52 -5.05 2.97 -10.17
N ASN A 53 -4.35 4.10 -10.27
CA ASN A 53 -2.99 4.13 -10.80
C ASN A 53 -1.95 3.75 -9.73
N ALA A 54 -0.73 3.41 -10.17
CA ALA A 54 0.37 3.03 -9.29
C ALA A 54 0.69 4.10 -8.23
N ARG A 55 0.56 5.40 -8.57
CA ARG A 55 0.82 6.51 -7.64
C ARG A 55 -0.14 6.53 -6.46
N THR A 56 -1.43 6.32 -6.72
CA THR A 56 -2.46 6.28 -5.66
C THR A 56 -2.23 5.09 -4.73
N LEU A 57 -1.98 3.90 -5.29
CA LEU A 57 -1.67 2.70 -4.51
C LEU A 57 -0.45 2.91 -3.61
N THR A 58 0.65 3.37 -4.19
CA THR A 58 1.92 3.56 -3.47
C THR A 58 1.84 4.65 -2.40
N SER A 59 1.09 5.72 -2.65
CA SER A 59 0.84 6.76 -1.65
C SER A 59 0.08 6.20 -0.44
N ILE A 60 -0.90 5.34 -0.69
CA ILE A 60 -1.64 4.66 0.38
C ILE A 60 -0.74 3.65 1.11
N ALA A 61 -0.01 2.81 0.38
CA ALA A 61 0.92 1.83 0.95
C ALA A 61 1.94 2.50 1.88
N TRP A 62 2.59 3.57 1.41
CA TRP A 62 3.56 4.30 2.22
C TRP A 62 2.94 4.85 3.51
N ALA A 63 1.74 5.43 3.42
CA ALA A 63 1.06 5.96 4.60
C ALA A 63 0.66 4.85 5.59
N VAL A 64 0.15 3.72 5.09
CA VAL A 64 -0.17 2.52 5.88
C VAL A 64 1.05 2.02 6.64
N GLY A 65 2.18 1.82 5.95
CA GLY A 65 3.42 1.36 6.59
C GLY A 65 4.00 2.37 7.56
N LYS A 66 4.12 3.64 7.16
CA LYS A 66 4.72 4.68 7.99
C LYS A 66 3.95 4.92 9.29
N LEU A 67 2.63 4.96 9.22
CA LEU A 67 1.77 5.15 10.39
C LEU A 67 1.52 3.85 11.15
N GLN A 68 2.00 2.71 10.64
CA GLN A 68 1.73 1.37 11.16
C GLN A 68 0.23 1.16 11.39
N LEU A 69 -0.59 1.51 10.38
CA LEU A 69 -2.05 1.49 10.49
C LEU A 69 -2.55 0.05 10.64
N ASP A 70 -2.96 -0.31 11.85
CA ASP A 70 -3.66 -1.56 12.13
C ASP A 70 -5.15 -1.43 11.75
N HIS A 71 -5.42 -1.47 10.44
CA HIS A 71 -6.76 -1.40 9.89
C HIS A 71 -6.98 -2.55 8.88
N PRO A 72 -7.40 -3.75 9.34
CA PRO A 72 -7.44 -4.96 8.51
C PRO A 72 -8.15 -4.79 7.15
N PRO A 73 -9.32 -4.14 7.04
CA PRO A 73 -9.98 -3.96 5.74
C PRO A 73 -9.17 -3.12 4.74
N LEU A 74 -8.34 -2.18 5.23
CA LEU A 74 -7.50 -1.34 4.37
C LEU A 74 -6.28 -2.12 3.88
N ILE A 75 -5.68 -2.90 4.77
CA ILE A 75 -4.52 -3.74 4.46
C ILE A 75 -4.92 -4.82 3.44
N GLU A 76 -6.05 -5.49 3.65
CA GLU A 76 -6.57 -6.50 2.73
C GLU A 76 -6.87 -5.90 1.34
N ALA A 77 -7.52 -4.74 1.30
CA ALA A 77 -7.79 -4.03 0.05
C ALA A 77 -6.49 -3.61 -0.67
N LEU A 78 -5.47 -3.20 0.09
CA LEU A 78 -4.15 -2.86 -0.44
C LEU A 78 -3.47 -4.08 -1.05
N CYS A 79 -3.43 -5.20 -0.33
CA CYS A 79 -2.82 -6.45 -0.80
C CYS A 79 -3.53 -6.97 -2.05
N THR A 80 -4.86 -7.08 -2.02
CA THR A 80 -5.68 -7.56 -3.14
C THR A 80 -5.47 -6.69 -4.38
N ARG A 81 -5.51 -5.37 -4.21
CA ARG A 81 -5.33 -4.45 -5.33
C ARG A 81 -3.89 -4.49 -5.86
N ALA A 82 -2.89 -4.59 -4.99
CA ALA A 82 -1.49 -4.72 -5.39
C ALA A 82 -1.26 -6.01 -6.19
N ALA A 83 -1.75 -7.16 -5.71
CA ALA A 83 -1.64 -8.44 -6.42
C ALA A 83 -2.19 -8.34 -7.86
N SER A 84 -3.39 -7.75 -8.01
CA SER A 84 -4.02 -7.54 -9.32
C SER A 84 -3.20 -6.64 -10.25
N LEU A 85 -2.61 -5.55 -9.73
CA LEU A 85 -1.79 -4.63 -10.51
C LEU A 85 -0.42 -5.23 -10.88
N ILE A 86 0.18 -6.01 -9.97
CA ILE A 86 1.44 -6.71 -10.22
C ILE A 86 1.26 -7.78 -11.29
N ALA A 87 0.20 -8.59 -11.19
CA ALA A 87 -0.11 -9.62 -12.18
C ALA A 87 -0.29 -9.04 -13.60
N ARG A 88 -0.79 -7.81 -13.70
CA ARG A 88 -0.99 -7.06 -14.95
C ARG A 88 0.21 -6.21 -15.37
N ASP A 89 1.32 -6.27 -14.65
CA ASP A 89 2.52 -5.46 -14.91
C ASP A 89 2.29 -3.95 -14.90
N ALA A 90 1.35 -3.50 -14.06
CA ALA A 90 0.98 -2.10 -13.92
C ALA A 90 1.76 -1.36 -12.82
N LEU A 91 2.64 -2.04 -12.08
CA LEU A 91 3.52 -1.44 -11.08
C LEU A 91 4.99 -1.50 -11.51
N ASP A 92 5.69 -0.40 -11.25
CA ASP A 92 7.15 -0.31 -11.38
C ASP A 92 7.89 -0.86 -10.14
N SER A 93 9.22 -0.94 -10.23
CA SER A 93 10.10 -1.45 -9.17
C SER A 93 9.90 -0.72 -7.84
N GLN A 94 9.81 0.61 -7.88
CA GLN A 94 9.59 1.46 -6.71
C GLN A 94 8.26 1.12 -6.04
N ALA A 95 7.19 0.97 -6.84
CA ALA A 95 5.88 0.65 -6.32
C ALA A 95 5.83 -0.73 -5.66
N ILE A 96 6.44 -1.73 -6.30
CA ILE A 96 6.55 -3.08 -5.76
C ILE A 96 7.30 -3.07 -4.41
N ALA A 97 8.45 -2.40 -4.34
CA ALA A 97 9.23 -2.31 -3.10
C ALA A 97 8.47 -1.58 -1.98
N ASN A 98 7.73 -0.51 -2.31
CA ASN A 98 6.93 0.22 -1.34
C ASN A 98 5.75 -0.60 -0.78
N VAL A 99 5.11 -1.43 -1.62
CA VAL A 99 4.06 -2.35 -1.15
C VAL A 99 4.65 -3.37 -0.18
N ALA A 100 5.76 -4.01 -0.52
CA ALA A 100 6.42 -4.99 0.36
C ALA A 100 6.82 -4.36 1.71
N TRP A 101 7.46 -3.18 1.66
CA TRP A 101 7.85 -2.44 2.86
C TRP A 101 6.65 -2.05 3.72
N ALA A 102 5.56 -1.60 3.10
CA ALA A 102 4.34 -1.22 3.81
C ALA A 102 3.76 -2.41 4.58
N ILE A 103 3.61 -3.56 3.92
CA ILE A 103 3.07 -4.79 4.52
C ILE A 103 3.95 -5.24 5.70
N ALA A 104 5.28 -5.16 5.55
CA ALA A 104 6.22 -5.53 6.60
C ALA A 104 6.21 -4.59 7.83
N ASN A 105 5.77 -3.33 7.67
CA ASN A 105 5.73 -2.36 8.77
C ASN A 105 4.45 -2.42 9.62
N VAL A 106 3.36 -3.00 9.11
CA VAL A 106 2.12 -3.04 9.87
C VAL A 106 2.20 -4.13 10.94
N LYS A 107 2.09 -3.74 12.21
CA LYS A 107 2.06 -4.67 13.33
C LYS A 107 0.74 -5.43 13.31
N GLY A 108 0.79 -6.74 13.56
CA GLY A 108 -0.42 -7.55 13.72
C GLY A 108 -0.99 -8.16 12.45
N VAL A 109 -0.33 -8.04 11.29
CA VAL A 109 -0.75 -8.75 10.07
C VAL A 109 -0.46 -10.25 10.22
N HIS A 110 -1.46 -10.99 10.68
CA HIS A 110 -1.47 -12.46 10.75
C HIS A 110 -1.87 -13.09 9.40
N THR A 111 -2.38 -12.27 8.47
CA THR A 111 -2.77 -12.63 7.10
C THR A 111 -1.80 -11.98 6.11
N THR A 112 -0.52 -12.33 6.21
CA THR A 112 0.40 -12.03 5.12
C THR A 112 0.07 -13.01 4.00
N ASP A 113 -0.67 -12.53 3.01
CA ASP A 113 -1.02 -13.26 1.81
C ASP A 113 0.28 -13.75 1.13
N GLY A 114 0.59 -15.03 1.34
CA GLY A 114 1.83 -15.62 0.85
C GLY A 114 1.93 -15.51 -0.66
N GLU A 115 0.79 -15.60 -1.34
CA GLU A 115 0.71 -15.51 -2.80
C GLU A 115 1.16 -14.14 -3.31
N LEU A 116 0.78 -13.05 -2.62
CA LEU A 116 1.24 -11.70 -2.97
C LEU A 116 2.76 -11.57 -2.82
N LEU A 117 3.33 -12.07 -1.72
CA LEU A 117 4.77 -11.98 -1.52
C LEU A 117 5.55 -12.84 -2.50
N ASP A 118 5.07 -14.04 -2.81
CA ASP A 118 5.67 -14.91 -3.81
C ASP A 118 5.67 -14.22 -5.19
N GLU A 119 4.55 -13.58 -5.56
CA GLU A 119 4.44 -12.83 -6.81
C GLU A 119 5.33 -11.59 -6.82
N ILE A 120 5.46 -10.86 -5.70
CA ILE A 120 6.43 -9.77 -5.54
C ILE A 120 7.85 -10.30 -5.75
N GLY A 121 8.22 -11.40 -5.10
CA GLY A 121 9.55 -12.01 -5.19
C GLY A 121 9.88 -12.45 -6.61
N ARG A 122 8.92 -13.07 -7.29
CA ARG A 122 9.04 -13.49 -8.69
C ARG A 122 9.24 -12.29 -9.62
N LYS A 123 8.42 -11.24 -9.48
CA LYS A 123 8.51 -10.03 -10.32
C LYS A 123 9.79 -9.25 -10.06
N ALA A 124 10.19 -9.12 -8.79
CA ALA A 124 11.45 -8.48 -8.41
C ALA A 124 12.65 -9.24 -8.99
N SER A 125 12.66 -10.57 -8.90
CA SER A 125 13.72 -11.42 -9.47
C SER A 125 13.81 -11.27 -10.99
N ALA A 126 12.67 -11.26 -11.68
CA ALA A 126 12.62 -11.08 -13.14
C ALA A 126 13.06 -9.68 -13.61
N ARG A 127 13.02 -8.68 -12.73
CA ARG A 127 13.28 -7.27 -13.04
C ARG A 127 14.41 -6.66 -12.23
N MET A 128 15.28 -7.47 -11.65
CA MET A 128 16.26 -7.01 -10.67
C MET A 128 17.11 -5.82 -11.14
N ALA A 129 17.45 -5.77 -12.43
CA ALA A 129 18.21 -4.67 -13.02
C ALA A 129 17.47 -3.31 -13.03
N ALA A 130 16.15 -3.31 -12.90
CA ALA A 130 15.31 -2.11 -12.85
C ALA A 130 15.07 -1.61 -11.41
N PHE A 131 15.58 -2.32 -10.39
CA PHE A 131 15.49 -1.88 -9.00
C PHE A 131 16.71 -1.04 -8.63
N SER A 132 16.48 0.06 -7.93
CA SER A 132 17.57 0.79 -7.27
C SER A 132 18.06 0.03 -6.03
N THR A 133 19.26 0.34 -5.55
CA THR A 133 19.81 -0.23 -4.31
C THR A 133 18.87 -0.05 -3.12
N GLN A 134 18.20 1.09 -3.02
CA GLN A 134 17.24 1.37 -1.96
C GLN A 134 16.02 0.44 -2.04
N GLU A 135 15.50 0.20 -3.24
CA GLU A 135 14.34 -0.65 -3.45
C GLU A 135 14.67 -2.12 -3.17
N VAL A 136 15.84 -2.59 -3.58
CA VAL A 136 16.33 -3.93 -3.22
C VAL A 136 16.47 -4.07 -1.70
N THR A 137 17.04 -3.06 -1.04
CA THR A 137 17.18 -3.06 0.43
C THR A 137 15.82 -3.16 1.12
N ASN A 138 14.83 -2.39 0.65
CA ASN A 138 13.46 -2.45 1.17
C ASN A 138 12.82 -3.82 0.98
N LEU A 139 13.00 -4.44 -0.19
CA LEU A 139 12.52 -5.80 -0.45
C LEU A 139 13.17 -6.80 0.49
N VAL A 140 14.50 -6.85 0.56
CA VAL A 140 15.23 -7.80 1.42
C VAL A 140 14.79 -7.67 2.88
N TRP A 141 14.70 -6.43 3.38
CA TRP A 141 14.23 -6.17 4.74
C TRP A 141 12.77 -6.62 4.96
N ALA A 142 11.90 -6.36 3.99
CA ALA A 142 10.49 -6.75 4.08
C ALA A 142 10.33 -8.27 4.13
N PHE A 143 10.99 -9.01 3.23
CA PHE A 143 10.95 -10.48 3.20
C PHE A 143 11.52 -11.08 4.49
N ALA A 144 12.66 -10.57 4.97
CA ALA A 144 13.25 -11.00 6.23
C ALA A 144 12.31 -10.75 7.43
N SER A 145 11.64 -9.59 7.46
CA SER A 145 10.71 -9.22 8.54
C SER A 145 9.43 -10.06 8.52
N LEU A 146 8.96 -10.42 7.32
CA LEU A 146 7.76 -11.24 7.11
C LEU A 146 8.06 -12.75 7.16
N LYS A 147 9.33 -13.15 7.33
CA LYS A 147 9.79 -14.55 7.39
C LYS A 147 9.37 -15.36 6.15
N ARG A 148 9.64 -14.80 4.97
CA ARG A 148 9.28 -15.34 3.65
C ARG A 148 10.50 -15.50 2.76
#